data_AF-A0A660YN89-F1
#
_entry.id   AF-A0A660YN89-F1
#
_cell.length_a   1.000
_cell.length_b   1.000
_cell.length_c   1.000
_cell.angle_alpha   90.00
_cell.angle_beta   90.00
_cell.angle_gamma   90.00
#
_symmetry.space_group_name_H-M   'P 1'
#
loop_
_entity.id
_entity.type
_entity.pdbx_description
1 polymer ?
#
loop_
_entity_poly.entity_id
_entity_poly.type
_entity_poly.pdbx_seq_one_letter_code
_entity_poly.pdbx_strand_id
1 'polypeptide(L)'
;MKSILDDNLADCKCCPRRCGVNRLKGEAGFCGIGFKSLVAHTGLHFGEEPPISGVNGSGTIFFAGCNLKCVFCQNFQISQEFSTIKTAAMSTDELADEMLTLQKKGAHNINFVSPSHVIFQMAEAVIKAKKQGLTIPVVYNSNGYDSVDALREIRGIVDIYMPDLKYMDNELGLKFSMVDDYADIVPGVLSEMSAQTGFLKINKTGIAQKGLLVRHLVLPGFLENSKKCLSLIADLSKDTFVSLMSQYSPQYKAAEYNGINRVLTKQEYEEITEFALDLGLENVFVQDISSRDNFLPDFDRADPFRI
;
A
#
# COMPACT_ATOMS: atom_id res chain seq x y z
N MET A 1 10.55 23.70 14.78
CA MET A 1 9.41 23.28 13.94
C MET A 1 8.39 22.64 14.84
N LYS A 2 7.13 23.05 14.75
CA LYS A 2 6.03 22.33 15.42
C LYS A 2 5.99 20.92 14.81
N SER A 3 5.83 19.90 15.65
CA SER A 3 5.70 18.50 15.22
C SER A 3 4.48 18.38 14.28
N ILE A 4 4.62 17.65 13.16
CA ILE A 4 3.47 17.38 12.27
C ILE A 4 2.41 16.50 12.96
N LEU A 5 2.75 15.90 14.10
CA LEU A 5 1.88 14.99 14.85
C LEU A 5 0.82 15.71 15.68
N ASP A 6 1.13 16.86 16.28
CA ASP A 6 0.38 17.34 17.45
C ASP A 6 -1.08 17.66 17.10
N ASP A 7 -1.31 18.44 16.05
CA ASP A 7 -2.68 18.78 15.62
C ASP A 7 -3.35 17.57 14.95
N ASN A 8 -2.60 16.81 14.15
CA ASN A 8 -3.10 15.71 13.34
C ASN A 8 -3.47 14.44 14.12
N LEU A 9 -2.86 14.23 15.28
CA LEU A 9 -3.18 13.11 16.18
C LEU A 9 -4.18 13.51 17.27
N ALA A 10 -4.39 14.81 17.52
CA ALA A 10 -5.41 15.29 18.45
C ALA A 10 -6.83 15.24 17.88
N ASP A 11 -6.98 15.38 16.55
CA ASP A 11 -8.22 15.25 15.78
C ASP A 11 -7.92 14.43 14.50
N CYS A 12 -7.95 13.10 14.62
CA CYS A 12 -7.40 12.20 13.61
C CYS A 12 -8.09 12.29 12.22
N LYS A 13 -7.33 12.77 11.23
CA LYS A 13 -7.70 12.86 9.79
C LYS A 13 -6.74 12.14 8.84
N CYS A 14 -5.97 11.17 9.36
CA CYS A 14 -4.97 10.42 8.59
C CYS A 14 -5.52 9.75 7.31
N CYS A 15 -6.79 9.33 7.32
CA CYS A 15 -7.43 8.63 6.21
C CYS A 15 -8.84 9.19 5.94
N PRO A 16 -9.49 8.83 4.82
CA PRO A 16 -10.77 9.42 4.43
C PRO A 16 -11.89 9.24 5.46
N ARG A 17 -11.78 8.23 6.34
CA ARG A 17 -12.73 8.01 7.44
C ARG A 17 -12.85 9.17 8.43
N ARG A 18 -11.83 10.04 8.53
CA ARG A 18 -11.85 11.27 9.37
C ARG A 18 -12.46 11.07 10.76
N CYS A 19 -12.04 10.00 11.44
CA CYS A 19 -12.69 9.54 12.68
C CYS A 19 -12.61 10.52 13.87
N GLY A 20 -11.74 11.53 13.82
CA GLY A 20 -11.64 12.59 14.83
C GLY A 20 -11.19 12.15 16.22
N VAL A 21 -10.77 10.89 16.38
CA VAL A 21 -10.28 10.39 17.68
C VAL A 21 -9.00 11.11 18.09
N ASN A 22 -8.84 11.30 19.40
CA ASN A 22 -7.66 11.90 19.98
C ASN A 22 -6.64 10.81 20.36
N ARG A 23 -5.75 10.49 19.42
CA ARG A 23 -4.70 9.48 19.60
C ARG A 23 -3.69 9.88 20.67
N LEU A 24 -3.52 11.18 20.95
CA LEU A 24 -2.66 11.67 22.04
C LEU A 24 -3.20 11.27 23.42
N LYS A 25 -4.52 11.05 23.54
CA LYS A 25 -5.18 10.56 24.75
C LYS A 25 -5.34 9.03 24.79
N GLY A 26 -4.74 8.33 23.82
CA GLY A 26 -4.83 6.87 23.71
C GLY A 26 -6.10 6.35 23.03
N GLU A 27 -6.92 7.23 22.44
CA GLU A 27 -8.09 6.80 21.67
C GLU A 27 -7.66 6.13 20.35
N ALA A 28 -8.45 5.15 19.90
CA ALA A 28 -8.22 4.44 18.66
C ALA A 28 -9.48 4.48 17.78
N GLY A 29 -9.29 4.75 16.50
CA GLY A 29 -10.37 4.76 15.51
C GLY A 29 -10.58 3.38 14.88
N PHE A 30 -11.24 3.35 13.73
CA PHE A 30 -11.51 2.12 12.96
C PHE A 30 -10.28 1.23 12.71
N CYS A 31 -9.11 1.85 12.50
CA CYS A 31 -7.87 1.12 12.26
C CYS A 31 -7.27 0.43 13.51
N GLY A 32 -7.72 0.79 14.71
CA GLY A 32 -7.24 0.27 15.98
C GLY A 32 -5.87 0.80 16.44
N ILE A 33 -5.33 1.84 15.78
CA ILE A 33 -4.00 2.40 16.11
C ILE A 33 -4.12 3.73 16.86
N GLY A 34 -3.41 3.83 17.98
CA GLY A 34 -3.29 5.03 18.83
C GLY A 34 -2.10 5.92 18.45
N PHE A 35 -1.43 6.50 19.45
CA PHE A 35 -0.29 7.40 19.27
C PHE A 35 0.91 6.75 18.57
N LYS A 36 1.43 5.67 19.15
CA LYS A 36 2.55 4.90 18.57
C LYS A 36 2.07 4.07 17.39
N SER A 37 2.90 3.94 16.38
CA SER A 37 2.67 3.00 15.29
C SER A 37 2.91 1.58 15.80
N LEU A 38 2.01 0.64 15.46
CA LEU A 38 2.25 -0.77 15.69
C LEU A 38 2.93 -1.36 14.46
N VAL A 39 4.10 -1.95 14.63
CA VAL A 39 4.88 -2.59 13.56
C VAL A 39 4.83 -4.10 13.76
N ALA A 40 4.38 -4.82 12.74
CA ALA A 40 4.30 -6.28 12.77
C ALA A 40 5.62 -6.93 12.31
N HIS A 41 6.29 -6.34 11.32
CA HIS A 41 7.52 -6.88 10.76
C HIS A 41 8.40 -5.80 10.12
N THR A 42 9.72 -5.93 10.25
CA THR A 42 10.71 -5.15 9.49
C THR A 42 11.73 -6.09 8.86
N GLY A 43 12.03 -5.89 7.57
CA GLY A 43 12.89 -6.83 6.85
C GLY A 43 13.16 -6.45 5.40
N LEU A 44 14.14 -7.12 4.79
CA LEU A 44 14.35 -7.07 3.35
C LEU A 44 13.32 -7.98 2.69
N HIS A 45 12.46 -7.41 1.86
CA HIS A 45 11.42 -8.12 1.14
C HIS A 45 11.71 -8.16 -0.36
N PHE A 46 11.58 -9.35 -0.94
CA PHE A 46 11.94 -9.64 -2.32
C PHE A 46 10.72 -9.92 -3.22
N GLY A 47 9.50 -9.73 -2.69
CA GLY A 47 8.24 -10.02 -3.38
C GLY A 47 7.54 -8.81 -4.00
N GLU A 48 8.09 -7.60 -3.94
CA GLU A 48 7.51 -6.42 -4.61
C GLU A 48 7.84 -6.42 -6.12
N GLU A 49 7.36 -5.43 -6.89
CA GLU A 49 7.68 -5.34 -8.31
C GLU A 49 9.19 -5.24 -8.56
N PRO A 50 9.69 -5.70 -9.72
CA PRO A 50 11.10 -5.69 -10.05
C PRO A 50 11.84 -4.38 -9.75
N PRO A 51 11.31 -3.17 -10.08
CA PRO A 51 11.99 -1.93 -9.77
C PRO A 51 11.95 -1.52 -8.29
N ILE A 52 11.13 -2.17 -7.46
CA ILE A 52 11.02 -1.91 -6.02
C ILE A 52 11.92 -2.86 -5.23
N SER A 53 11.81 -4.17 -5.45
CA SER A 53 12.61 -5.15 -4.72
C SER A 53 14.03 -5.29 -5.28
N GLY A 54 14.22 -5.21 -6.60
CA GLY A 54 15.52 -5.41 -7.23
C GLY A 54 16.27 -6.65 -6.72
N VAL A 55 17.61 -6.57 -6.71
CA VAL A 55 18.46 -7.67 -6.24
C VAL A 55 18.76 -7.66 -4.73
N ASN A 56 18.60 -6.51 -4.06
CA ASN A 56 18.96 -6.36 -2.63
C ASN A 56 17.73 -6.32 -1.71
N GLY A 57 16.53 -6.41 -2.27
CA GLY A 57 15.28 -6.31 -1.53
C GLY A 57 14.85 -4.87 -1.27
N SER A 58 13.55 -4.74 -1.00
CA SER A 58 12.91 -3.54 -0.47
C SER A 58 12.97 -3.58 1.06
N GLY A 59 13.40 -2.49 1.69
CA GLY A 59 13.46 -2.37 3.14
C GLY A 59 12.06 -2.13 3.69
N THR A 60 11.31 -3.19 3.90
CA THR A 60 9.90 -3.12 4.28
C THR A 60 9.68 -2.93 5.78
N ILE A 61 8.69 -2.09 6.10
CA ILE A 61 8.13 -1.90 7.44
C ILE A 61 6.62 -2.15 7.32
N PHE A 62 6.17 -3.28 7.85
CA PHE A 62 4.76 -3.68 7.83
C PHE A 62 4.05 -3.14 9.07
N PHE A 63 3.13 -2.20 8.87
CA PHE A 63 2.29 -1.70 9.94
C PHE A 63 1.15 -2.66 10.26
N ALA A 64 0.81 -2.74 11.55
CA ALA A 64 -0.42 -3.36 12.00
C ALA A 64 -1.59 -2.35 11.96
N GLY A 65 -2.81 -2.89 11.90
CA GLY A 65 -4.03 -2.15 11.64
C GLY A 65 -4.18 -1.77 10.15
N CYS A 66 -5.39 -1.36 9.78
CA CYS A 66 -5.68 -0.89 8.42
C CYS A 66 -6.94 -0.02 8.44
N ASN A 67 -7.02 0.95 7.53
CA ASN A 67 -8.22 1.76 7.28
C ASN A 67 -9.27 1.05 6.41
N LEU A 68 -9.01 -0.18 5.96
CA LEU A 68 -9.97 -1.08 5.29
C LEU A 68 -10.11 -2.40 6.07
N LYS A 69 -11.19 -3.15 5.80
CA LYS A 69 -11.41 -4.51 6.33
C LYS A 69 -11.72 -5.47 5.18
N CYS A 70 -10.72 -5.72 4.35
CA CYS A 70 -10.88 -6.56 3.16
C CYS A 70 -11.19 -8.01 3.55
N VAL A 71 -12.27 -8.58 3.04
CA VAL A 71 -12.65 -9.97 3.32
C VAL A 71 -11.67 -10.97 2.69
N PHE A 72 -10.90 -10.53 1.69
CA PHE A 72 -9.88 -11.31 0.97
C PHE A 72 -8.43 -10.95 1.35
N CYS A 73 -8.21 -10.28 2.48
CA CYS A 73 -6.89 -9.74 2.82
C CYS A 73 -5.83 -10.84 3.01
N GLN A 74 -4.76 -10.82 2.19
CA GLN A 74 -3.57 -11.66 2.42
C GLN A 74 -2.87 -11.31 3.74
N ASN A 75 -2.91 -10.04 4.12
CA ASN A 75 -2.31 -9.51 5.35
C ASN A 75 -3.31 -9.47 6.53
N PHE A 76 -4.30 -10.36 6.59
CA PHE A 76 -5.37 -10.28 7.60
C PHE A 76 -4.84 -10.36 9.05
N GLN A 77 -3.80 -11.17 9.29
CA GLN A 77 -3.13 -11.29 10.59
C GLN A 77 -2.66 -9.91 11.10
N ILE A 78 -2.09 -9.06 10.25
CA ILE A 78 -1.59 -7.73 10.66
C ILE A 78 -2.61 -6.61 10.48
N SER A 79 -3.57 -6.74 9.57
CA SER A 79 -4.52 -5.65 9.27
C SER A 79 -5.81 -5.70 10.09
N GLN A 80 -6.23 -6.91 10.49
CA GLN A 80 -7.53 -7.16 11.12
C GLN A 80 -7.43 -7.93 12.42
N GLU A 81 -6.49 -8.86 12.53
CA GLU A 81 -6.32 -9.73 13.69
C GLU A 81 -5.03 -9.42 14.46
N PHE A 82 -4.47 -8.22 14.33
CA PHE A 82 -3.15 -7.90 14.87
C PHE A 82 -3.05 -7.96 16.40
N SER A 83 -4.17 -8.07 17.10
CA SER A 83 -4.22 -8.36 18.54
C SER A 83 -3.84 -9.81 18.87
N THR A 84 -3.85 -10.73 17.90
CA THR A 84 -3.53 -12.15 18.09
C THR A 84 -2.07 -12.47 17.77
N ILE A 85 -1.35 -11.58 17.09
CA ILE A 85 0.06 -11.73 16.73
C ILE A 85 0.94 -10.76 17.52
N LYS A 86 2.25 -10.98 17.48
CA LYS A 86 3.23 -10.08 18.08
C LYS A 86 3.37 -8.82 17.24
N THR A 87 3.24 -7.65 17.86
CA THR A 87 3.54 -6.35 17.27
C THR A 87 4.42 -5.51 18.20
N ALA A 88 5.20 -4.60 17.64
CA ALA A 88 6.03 -3.66 18.38
C ALA A 88 5.43 -2.25 18.30
N ALA A 89 5.15 -1.63 19.45
CA ALA A 89 4.70 -0.24 19.51
C ALA A 89 5.91 0.71 19.42
N MET A 90 6.11 1.29 18.24
CA MET A 90 7.26 2.13 17.92
C MET A 90 6.90 3.62 17.92
N SER A 91 7.79 4.41 18.51
CA SER A 91 7.87 5.86 18.36
C SER A 91 8.45 6.24 16.99
N THR A 92 8.41 7.52 16.65
CA THR A 92 8.99 8.01 15.40
C THR A 92 10.52 7.97 15.39
N ASP A 93 11.17 7.99 16.56
CA ASP A 93 12.63 7.78 16.67
C ASP A 93 12.99 6.31 16.43
N GLU A 94 12.26 5.37 17.03
CA GLU A 94 12.47 3.93 16.81
C GLU A 94 12.23 3.55 15.34
N LEU A 95 11.20 4.12 14.70
CA LEU A 95 10.98 3.94 13.25
C LEU A 95 12.14 4.49 12.41
N ALA A 96 12.72 5.63 12.78
CA ALA A 96 13.87 6.19 12.08
C ALA A 96 15.11 5.28 12.18
N ASP A 97 15.35 4.70 13.35
CA ASP A 97 16.44 3.75 13.58
C ASP A 97 16.26 2.46 12.74
N GLU A 98 15.03 1.96 12.61
CA GLU A 98 14.71 0.82 11.74
C GLU A 98 15.01 1.12 10.27
N MET A 99 14.67 2.33 9.78
CA MET A 99 14.99 2.74 8.40
C MET A 99 16.50 2.75 8.14
N LEU A 100 17.28 3.32 9.06
CA LEU A 100 18.73 3.36 8.94
C LEU A 100 19.35 1.96 9.01
N THR A 101 18.75 1.07 9.80
CA THR A 101 19.15 -0.34 9.88
C THR A 101 18.91 -1.05 8.55
N LEU A 102 17.74 -0.87 7.92
CA LEU A 102 17.43 -1.44 6.61
C LEU A 102 18.36 -0.88 5.51
N GLN A 103 18.66 0.42 5.53
CA GLN A 103 19.64 1.01 4.63
C GLN A 103 21.03 0.37 4.81
N LYS A 104 21.51 0.19 6.05
CA LYS A 104 22.79 -0.49 6.32
C LYS A 104 22.82 -1.94 5.86
N LYS A 105 21.67 -2.61 5.82
CA LYS A 105 21.51 -3.96 5.25
C LYS A 105 21.53 -3.98 3.71
N GLY A 106 21.56 -2.83 3.06
CA GLY A 106 21.67 -2.71 1.60
C GLY A 106 20.34 -2.59 0.85
N ALA A 107 19.24 -2.28 1.56
CA ALA A 107 17.92 -2.10 0.95
C ALA A 107 17.95 -1.06 -0.19
N HIS A 108 17.20 -1.32 -1.26
CA HIS A 108 17.08 -0.37 -2.38
C HIS A 108 16.20 0.84 -2.05
N ASN A 109 15.30 0.70 -1.09
CA ASN A 109 14.37 1.72 -0.61
C ASN A 109 13.87 1.36 0.79
N ILE A 110 13.21 2.31 1.44
CA ILE A 110 12.35 2.07 2.61
C ILE A 110 10.91 2.01 2.15
N ASN A 111 10.23 0.90 2.36
CA ASN A 111 8.87 0.67 1.92
C ASN A 111 7.93 0.48 3.10
N PHE A 112 7.10 1.49 3.31
CA PHE A 112 6.06 1.43 4.32
C PHE A 112 4.82 0.75 3.75
N VAL A 113 4.44 -0.37 4.32
CA VAL A 113 3.26 -1.13 3.91
C VAL A 113 2.08 -0.77 4.81
N SER A 114 1.00 -0.29 4.19
CA SER A 114 -0.19 0.29 4.86
C SER A 114 0.09 1.53 5.72
N PRO A 115 0.79 2.57 5.22
CA PRO A 115 1.07 3.78 6.00
C PRO A 115 -0.14 4.71 6.17
N SER A 116 -1.25 4.53 5.42
CA SER A 116 -2.41 5.44 5.37
C SER A 116 -2.94 5.85 6.73
N HIS A 117 -3.12 4.91 7.65
CA HIS A 117 -3.67 5.19 8.98
C HIS A 117 -2.62 5.66 10.01
N VAL A 118 -1.34 5.72 9.62
CA VAL A 118 -0.20 6.20 10.43
C VAL A 118 0.66 7.22 9.67
N ILE A 119 0.05 7.90 8.68
CA ILE A 119 0.74 8.74 7.70
C ILE A 119 1.64 9.81 8.34
N PHE A 120 1.15 10.46 9.41
CA PHE A 120 1.89 11.51 10.10
C PHE A 120 3.01 10.96 10.98
N GLN A 121 2.79 9.82 11.65
CA GLN A 121 3.87 9.13 12.37
C GLN A 121 4.99 8.69 11.42
N MET A 122 4.62 8.13 10.26
CA MET A 122 5.58 7.76 9.22
C MET A 122 6.34 8.98 8.69
N ALA A 123 5.64 10.08 8.37
CA ALA A 123 6.25 11.31 7.87
C ALA A 123 7.27 11.91 8.83
N GLU A 124 6.93 12.04 10.11
CA GLU A 124 7.84 12.52 11.16
C GLU A 124 9.07 11.60 11.30
N ALA A 125 8.86 10.29 11.26
CA ALA A 125 9.96 9.31 11.33
C ALA A 125 10.90 9.43 10.12
N VAL A 126 10.38 9.62 8.91
CA VAL A 126 11.20 9.82 7.70
C VAL A 126 12.00 11.11 7.79
N ILE A 127 11.39 12.20 8.27
CA ILE A 127 12.10 13.48 8.48
C ILE A 127 13.28 13.29 9.43
N LYS A 128 13.08 12.55 10.53
CA LYS A 128 14.14 12.21 11.49
C LYS A 128 15.22 11.35 10.86
N ALA A 129 14.85 10.28 10.16
CA ALA A 129 15.79 9.38 9.49
C ALA A 129 16.64 10.12 8.43
N LYS A 130 16.03 11.01 7.63
CA LYS A 130 16.75 11.85 6.65
C LYS A 130 17.77 12.76 7.33
N LYS A 131 17.45 13.37 8.48
CA LYS A 131 18.41 14.16 9.29
C LYS A 131 19.56 13.30 9.84
N GLN A 132 19.33 12.01 10.04
CA GLN A 132 20.31 11.05 10.55
C GLN A 132 21.09 10.30 9.44
N GLY A 133 20.84 10.63 8.16
CA GLY A 133 21.60 10.08 7.03
C GLY A 133 20.89 9.01 6.20
N LEU A 134 19.57 8.91 6.26
CA LEU A 134 18.79 8.15 5.27
C LEU A 134 18.91 8.82 3.89
N THR A 135 19.38 8.08 2.90
CA THR A 135 19.64 8.56 1.54
C THR A 135 18.91 7.76 0.45
N ILE A 136 18.44 6.54 0.77
CA ILE A 136 17.67 5.71 -0.16
C ILE A 136 16.21 6.19 -0.30
N PRO A 137 15.54 5.94 -1.44
CA PRO A 137 14.15 6.36 -1.67
C PRO A 137 13.15 5.83 -0.63
N VAL A 138 12.09 6.60 -0.39
CA VAL A 138 10.94 6.22 0.44
C VAL A 138 9.75 5.85 -0.44
N VAL A 139 9.24 4.63 -0.24
CA VAL A 139 8.07 4.05 -0.91
C VAL A 139 6.88 4.08 0.05
N TYR A 140 5.75 4.57 -0.45
CA TYR A 140 4.44 4.58 0.20
C TYR A 140 3.55 3.52 -0.45
N ASN A 141 3.48 2.33 0.14
CA ASN A 141 2.70 1.20 -0.36
C ASN A 141 1.36 1.13 0.37
N SER A 142 0.28 1.57 -0.30
CA SER A 142 -1.03 1.75 0.33
C SER A 142 -2.13 1.00 -0.38
N ASN A 143 -3.33 0.98 0.22
CA ASN A 143 -4.52 0.39 -0.39
C ASN A 143 -5.32 1.39 -1.28
N GLY A 144 -4.74 2.55 -1.60
CA GLY A 144 -5.35 3.60 -2.41
C GLY A 144 -6.45 4.43 -1.71
N TYR A 145 -6.97 3.98 -0.56
CA TYR A 145 -7.97 4.71 0.21
C TYR A 145 -7.30 5.72 1.17
N ASP A 146 -6.63 6.71 0.60
CA ASP A 146 -5.81 7.69 1.32
C ASP A 146 -6.50 9.06 1.43
N SER A 147 -6.19 9.82 2.49
CA SER A 147 -6.68 11.20 2.63
C SER A 147 -5.85 12.12 1.73
N VAL A 148 -6.50 12.74 0.73
CA VAL A 148 -5.85 13.72 -0.16
C VAL A 148 -5.25 14.89 0.65
N ASP A 149 -5.95 15.34 1.69
CA ASP A 149 -5.47 16.44 2.55
C ASP A 149 -4.21 16.01 3.33
N ALA A 150 -4.19 14.80 3.89
CA ALA A 150 -3.02 14.29 4.60
C ALA A 150 -1.82 14.06 3.65
N LEU A 151 -2.08 13.60 2.42
CA LEU A 151 -1.05 13.49 1.37
C LEU A 151 -0.43 14.85 1.05
N ARG A 152 -1.23 15.92 0.97
CA ARG A 152 -0.74 17.28 0.72
C ARG A 152 0.17 17.78 1.84
N GLU A 153 -0.13 17.45 3.09
CA GLU A 153 0.69 17.85 4.25
C GLU A 153 2.07 17.19 4.27
N ILE A 154 2.19 15.97 3.73
CA ILE A 154 3.46 15.23 3.69
C ILE A 154 4.22 15.42 2.37
N ARG A 155 3.83 16.41 1.55
CA ARG A 155 4.45 16.69 0.25
C ARG A 155 5.98 16.80 0.35
N GLY A 156 6.67 16.05 -0.52
CA GLY A 156 8.13 16.04 -0.59
C GLY A 156 8.82 15.06 0.36
N ILE A 157 8.07 14.30 1.16
CA ILE A 157 8.63 13.26 2.04
C ILE A 157 8.77 11.94 1.30
N VAL A 158 7.74 11.55 0.53
CA VAL A 158 7.66 10.30 -0.24
C VAL A 158 8.29 10.49 -1.62
N ASP A 159 9.09 9.52 -2.03
CA ASP A 159 9.71 9.51 -3.35
C ASP A 159 8.89 8.67 -4.35
N ILE A 160 8.35 7.53 -3.90
CA ILE A 160 7.60 6.59 -4.75
C ILE A 160 6.24 6.29 -4.11
N TYR A 161 5.17 6.49 -4.85
CA TYR A 161 3.82 6.05 -4.46
C TYR A 161 3.49 4.73 -5.13
N MET A 162 2.95 3.80 -4.35
CA MET A 162 2.53 2.48 -4.81
C MET A 162 1.16 2.09 -4.24
N PRO A 163 0.05 2.73 -4.69
CA PRO A 163 -1.29 2.41 -4.23
C PRO A 163 -1.86 1.17 -4.95
N ASP A 164 -2.55 0.33 -4.19
CA ASP A 164 -3.45 -0.70 -4.74
C ASP A 164 -4.80 -0.07 -5.10
N LEU A 165 -5.10 0.04 -6.39
CA LEU A 165 -6.41 0.38 -6.91
C LEU A 165 -7.32 -0.85 -6.94
N LYS A 166 -8.31 -0.90 -6.05
CA LYS A 166 -9.19 -2.07 -5.86
C LYS A 166 -10.56 -1.92 -6.52
N TYR A 167 -11.18 -0.74 -6.40
CA TYR A 167 -12.57 -0.54 -6.80
C TYR A 167 -12.79 0.76 -7.56
N MET A 168 -13.66 0.70 -8.56
CA MET A 168 -14.39 1.83 -9.14
C MET A 168 -15.91 1.61 -9.02
N ASP A 169 -16.30 0.82 -8.02
CA ASP A 169 -17.67 0.51 -7.64
C ASP A 169 -17.76 0.51 -6.11
N ASN A 170 -18.51 1.46 -5.55
CA ASN A 170 -18.66 1.63 -4.10
C ASN A 170 -19.45 0.48 -3.46
N GLU A 171 -20.34 -0.20 -4.18
CA GLU A 171 -21.04 -1.37 -3.64
C GLU A 171 -20.06 -2.52 -3.41
N LEU A 172 -19.08 -2.70 -4.31
CA LEU A 172 -17.99 -3.66 -4.12
C LEU A 172 -17.06 -3.25 -2.98
N GLY A 173 -16.72 -1.95 -2.89
CA GLY A 173 -15.96 -1.41 -1.76
C GLY A 173 -16.64 -1.71 -0.42
N LEU A 174 -17.95 -1.52 -0.35
CA LEU A 174 -18.71 -1.72 0.88
C LEU A 174 -18.76 -3.20 1.23
N LYS A 175 -19.13 -4.02 0.23
CA LYS A 175 -19.28 -5.48 0.37
C LYS A 175 -17.98 -6.16 0.76
N PHE A 176 -16.86 -5.78 0.16
CA PHE A 176 -15.61 -6.52 0.30
C PHE A 176 -14.58 -5.85 1.20
N SER A 177 -14.67 -4.55 1.48
CA SER A 177 -13.66 -3.79 2.24
C SER A 177 -14.23 -2.86 3.31
N MET A 178 -15.55 -2.83 3.51
CA MET A 178 -16.24 -2.02 4.51
C MET A 178 -16.03 -0.50 4.29
N VAL A 179 -16.18 -0.06 3.03
CA VAL A 179 -16.05 1.34 2.61
C VAL A 179 -17.03 1.66 1.49
N ASP A 180 -17.83 2.72 1.62
CA ASP A 180 -18.91 3.08 0.71
C ASP A 180 -18.61 4.25 -0.25
N ASP A 181 -17.38 4.78 -0.21
CA ASP A 181 -16.95 5.95 -0.99
C ASP A 181 -15.56 5.75 -1.65
N TYR A 182 -15.07 4.51 -1.78
CA TYR A 182 -13.74 4.22 -2.32
C TYR A 182 -13.54 4.80 -3.74
N ALA A 183 -14.50 4.56 -4.63
CA ALA A 183 -14.46 5.01 -6.02
C ALA A 183 -14.55 6.54 -6.15
N ASP A 184 -15.12 7.22 -5.15
CA ASP A 184 -15.21 8.68 -5.11
C ASP A 184 -13.89 9.33 -4.68
N ILE A 185 -13.14 8.65 -3.81
CA ILE A 185 -11.89 9.15 -3.23
C ILE A 185 -10.68 8.88 -4.13
N VAL A 186 -10.58 7.68 -4.69
CA VAL A 186 -9.37 7.20 -5.38
C VAL A 186 -8.90 8.09 -6.54
N PRO A 187 -9.77 8.69 -7.38
CA PRO A 187 -9.31 9.55 -8.47
C PRO A 187 -8.52 10.77 -7.96
N GLY A 188 -8.97 11.36 -6.86
CA GLY A 188 -8.28 12.46 -6.19
C GLY A 188 -6.95 12.04 -5.56
N VAL A 189 -6.90 10.83 -4.99
CA VAL A 189 -5.68 10.24 -4.43
C VAL A 189 -4.62 10.04 -5.51
N LEU A 190 -4.97 9.38 -6.63
CA LEU A 190 -4.03 9.13 -7.72
C LEU A 190 -3.53 10.43 -8.35
N SER A 191 -4.42 11.40 -8.54
CA SER A 191 -4.07 12.74 -9.04
C SER A 191 -3.08 13.45 -8.10
N GLU A 192 -3.33 13.41 -6.79
CA GLU A 192 -2.45 13.99 -5.78
C GLU A 192 -1.08 13.30 -5.75
N MET A 193 -1.03 11.97 -5.69
CA MET A 193 0.21 11.20 -5.71
C MET A 193 1.03 11.47 -6.98
N SER A 194 0.38 11.46 -8.16
CA SER A 194 1.00 11.78 -9.44
C SER A 194 1.54 13.23 -9.47
N ALA A 195 0.78 14.19 -8.95
CA ALA A 195 1.22 15.58 -8.89
C ALA A 195 2.47 15.79 -8.00
N GLN A 196 2.70 14.92 -7.01
CA GLN A 196 3.87 15.00 -6.13
C GLN A 196 5.14 14.40 -6.74
N THR A 197 5.00 13.27 -7.44
CA THR A 197 6.17 12.47 -7.84
C THR A 197 6.35 12.34 -9.35
N GLY A 198 5.27 12.50 -10.14
CA GLY A 198 5.25 12.30 -11.58
C GLY A 198 5.32 10.81 -11.98
N PHE A 199 5.68 10.56 -13.23
CA PHE A 199 5.88 9.19 -13.74
C PHE A 199 7.07 8.50 -13.08
N LEU A 200 7.00 7.17 -12.99
CA LEU A 200 8.05 6.35 -12.40
C LEU A 200 9.37 6.50 -13.17
N LYS A 201 10.40 6.96 -12.46
CA LYS A 201 11.77 7.07 -12.95
C LYS A 201 12.57 5.90 -12.42
N ILE A 202 13.03 5.06 -13.33
CA ILE A 202 13.85 3.89 -13.06
C ILE A 202 15.30 4.22 -13.46
N ASN A 203 16.26 3.93 -12.58
CA ASN A 203 17.67 4.17 -12.86
C ASN A 203 18.26 3.12 -13.82
N LYS A 204 19.53 3.28 -14.20
CA LYS A 204 20.22 2.38 -15.14
C LYS A 204 20.35 0.93 -14.65
N THR A 205 20.21 0.69 -13.35
CA THR A 205 20.26 -0.65 -12.76
C THR A 205 18.87 -1.24 -12.56
N GLY A 206 17.82 -0.61 -13.10
CA GLY A 206 16.46 -1.11 -13.02
C GLY A 206 15.71 -0.78 -11.73
N ILE A 207 16.24 0.10 -10.87
CA ILE A 207 15.64 0.44 -9.56
C ILE A 207 14.88 1.76 -9.64
N ALA A 208 13.64 1.77 -9.15
CA ALA A 208 12.82 2.98 -9.05
C ALA A 208 13.46 4.01 -8.11
N GLN A 209 13.37 5.28 -8.49
CA GLN A 209 13.93 6.39 -7.72
C GLN A 209 12.87 7.39 -7.28
N LYS A 210 11.86 7.63 -8.13
CA LYS A 210 10.77 8.57 -7.87
C LYS A 210 9.61 8.31 -8.81
N GLY A 211 8.36 8.45 -8.36
CA GLY A 211 7.18 8.47 -9.24
C GLY A 211 6.00 7.68 -8.70
N LEU A 212 5.05 7.36 -9.59
CA LEU A 212 3.84 6.59 -9.28
C LEU A 212 3.85 5.24 -10.01
N LEU A 213 3.60 4.17 -9.25
CA LEU A 213 3.37 2.81 -9.74
C LEU A 213 2.03 2.32 -9.17
N VAL A 214 0.98 2.23 -9.99
CA VAL A 214 -0.34 1.81 -9.51
C VAL A 214 -0.46 0.29 -9.58
N ARG A 215 -0.79 -0.36 -8.47
CA ARG A 215 -1.15 -1.78 -8.45
C ARG A 215 -2.62 -1.93 -8.75
N HIS A 216 -2.98 -2.86 -9.60
CA HIS A 216 -4.37 -3.25 -9.80
C HIS A 216 -4.53 -4.76 -9.59
N LEU A 217 -5.29 -5.13 -8.55
CA LEU A 217 -5.65 -6.51 -8.26
C LEU A 217 -6.94 -6.86 -8.99
N VAL A 218 -6.87 -7.82 -9.91
CA VAL A 218 -8.06 -8.29 -10.64
C VAL A 218 -8.87 -9.21 -9.74
N LEU A 219 -10.13 -8.85 -9.48
CA LEU A 219 -11.04 -9.66 -8.67
C LEU A 219 -11.81 -10.65 -9.56
N PRO A 220 -11.77 -11.97 -9.26
CA PRO A 220 -12.45 -12.97 -10.07
C PRO A 220 -13.97 -12.73 -10.11
N GLY A 221 -14.54 -12.77 -11.31
CA GLY A 221 -15.95 -12.49 -11.55
C GLY A 221 -16.35 -11.01 -11.55
N PHE A 222 -15.40 -10.07 -11.39
CA PHE A 222 -15.66 -8.63 -11.35
C PHE A 222 -14.83 -7.86 -12.38
N LEU A 223 -14.71 -8.38 -13.60
CA LEU A 223 -13.88 -7.80 -14.66
C LEU A 223 -14.27 -6.38 -15.05
N GLU A 224 -15.57 -6.05 -15.03
CA GLU A 224 -16.04 -4.69 -15.32
C GLU A 224 -15.52 -3.66 -14.32
N ASN A 225 -15.35 -4.04 -13.04
CA ASN A 225 -14.69 -3.19 -12.06
C ASN A 225 -13.22 -2.98 -12.43
N SER A 226 -12.53 -4.05 -12.84
CA SER A 226 -11.13 -3.96 -13.29
C SER A 226 -10.95 -3.09 -14.53
N LYS A 227 -11.85 -3.19 -15.51
CA LYS A 227 -11.86 -2.31 -16.69
C LYS A 227 -12.01 -0.85 -16.28
N LYS A 228 -12.96 -0.53 -15.39
CA LYS A 228 -13.12 0.84 -14.86
C LYS A 228 -11.86 1.35 -14.13
N CYS A 229 -11.21 0.49 -13.33
CA CYS A 229 -9.95 0.83 -12.67
C CYS A 229 -8.85 1.16 -13.69
N LEU A 230 -8.70 0.36 -14.74
CA LEU A 230 -7.71 0.60 -15.80
C LEU A 230 -8.03 1.84 -16.62
N SER A 231 -9.31 2.10 -16.93
CA SER A 231 -9.75 3.34 -17.58
C SER A 231 -9.35 4.56 -16.75
N LEU A 232 -9.57 4.54 -15.42
CA LEU A 232 -9.14 5.63 -14.55
C LEU A 232 -7.62 5.87 -14.61
N ILE A 233 -6.82 4.80 -14.64
CA ILE A 233 -5.36 4.93 -14.75
C ILE A 233 -4.97 5.54 -16.11
N ALA A 234 -5.58 5.08 -17.20
CA ALA A 234 -5.33 5.61 -18.54
C ALA A 234 -5.76 7.07 -18.68
N ASP A 235 -6.87 7.47 -18.04
CA ASP A 235 -7.36 8.85 -17.98
C ASP A 235 -6.42 9.76 -17.19
N LEU A 236 -5.78 9.25 -16.14
CA LEU A 236 -4.73 9.97 -15.41
C LEU A 236 -3.51 10.21 -16.33
N SER A 237 -3.03 9.14 -16.97
CA SER A 237 -2.04 9.19 -18.06
C SER A 237 -1.74 7.77 -18.54
N LYS A 238 -1.58 7.60 -19.85
CA LYS A 238 -1.12 6.36 -20.49
C LYS A 238 0.31 5.98 -20.13
N ASP A 239 1.12 6.96 -19.71
CA ASP A 239 2.50 6.74 -19.26
C ASP A 239 2.59 6.26 -17.80
N THR A 240 1.46 6.16 -17.08
CA THR A 240 1.44 5.66 -15.70
C THR A 240 1.89 4.21 -15.65
N PHE A 241 2.83 3.90 -14.76
CA PHE A 241 3.26 2.52 -14.56
C PHE A 241 2.18 1.74 -13.81
N VAL A 242 1.87 0.55 -14.32
CA VAL A 242 0.84 -0.33 -13.75
C VAL A 242 1.44 -1.68 -13.40
N SER A 243 1.20 -2.15 -12.18
CA SER A 243 1.41 -3.54 -11.81
C SER A 243 0.07 -4.26 -11.86
N LEU A 244 -0.16 -5.03 -12.91
CA LEU A 244 -1.41 -5.74 -13.13
C LEU A 244 -1.31 -7.12 -12.48
N MET A 245 -1.88 -7.27 -11.30
CA MET A 245 -1.62 -8.41 -10.44
C MET A 245 -2.55 -9.58 -10.75
N SER A 246 -1.98 -10.73 -11.10
CA SER A 246 -2.68 -12.02 -11.22
C SER A 246 -2.79 -12.75 -9.87
N GLN A 247 -2.09 -12.26 -8.84
CA GLN A 247 -1.88 -12.88 -7.52
C GLN A 247 -3.12 -12.90 -6.60
N TYR A 248 -4.33 -12.82 -7.13
CA TYR A 248 -5.51 -13.00 -6.30
C TYR A 248 -5.53 -14.42 -5.71
N SER A 249 -5.33 -14.48 -4.39
CA SER A 249 -5.46 -15.69 -3.59
C SER A 249 -6.62 -15.50 -2.62
N PRO A 250 -7.65 -16.37 -2.62
CA PRO A 250 -8.79 -16.25 -1.73
C PRO A 250 -8.37 -16.55 -0.29
N GLN A 251 -7.96 -15.49 0.43
CA GLN A 251 -7.52 -15.55 1.82
C GLN A 251 -8.60 -15.07 2.79
N TYR A 252 -8.35 -15.30 4.08
CA TYR A 252 -9.20 -14.83 5.17
C TYR A 252 -10.66 -15.32 5.03
N LYS A 253 -11.61 -14.40 4.82
CA LYS A 253 -13.04 -14.66 4.71
C LYS A 253 -13.51 -14.79 3.27
N ALA A 254 -12.62 -14.74 2.28
CA ALA A 254 -12.98 -14.80 0.86
C ALA A 254 -13.85 -16.03 0.51
N ALA A 255 -13.64 -17.16 1.20
CA ALA A 255 -14.41 -18.39 1.02
C ALA A 255 -15.93 -18.21 1.23
N GLU A 256 -16.34 -17.22 2.04
CA GLU A 256 -17.74 -16.93 2.35
C GLU A 256 -18.43 -16.08 1.25
N TYR A 257 -17.68 -15.59 0.27
CA TYR A 257 -18.16 -14.62 -0.72
C TYR A 257 -18.12 -15.19 -2.14
N ASN A 258 -19.29 -15.49 -2.68
CA ASN A 258 -19.44 -15.96 -4.06
C ASN A 258 -18.79 -15.00 -5.07
N GLY A 259 -18.02 -15.58 -5.99
CA GLY A 259 -17.27 -14.85 -7.04
C GLY A 259 -15.80 -14.75 -6.68
N ILE A 260 -15.48 -14.21 -5.50
CA ILE A 260 -14.10 -14.03 -5.02
C ILE A 260 -13.59 -15.22 -4.19
N ASN A 261 -14.40 -16.25 -3.94
CA ASN A 261 -14.02 -17.49 -3.26
C ASN A 261 -13.18 -18.47 -4.12
N ARG A 262 -12.62 -17.98 -5.24
CA ARG A 262 -11.83 -18.75 -6.19
C ARG A 262 -10.69 -17.90 -6.72
N VAL A 263 -9.74 -18.51 -7.41
CA VAL A 263 -8.69 -17.78 -8.14
C VAL A 263 -9.19 -17.26 -9.49
N LEU A 264 -8.42 -16.36 -10.11
CA LEU A 264 -8.64 -15.94 -11.49
C LEU A 264 -8.46 -17.12 -12.45
N THR A 265 -9.33 -17.17 -13.45
CA THR A 265 -9.10 -18.02 -14.62
C THR A 265 -8.09 -17.35 -15.55
N LYS A 266 -7.43 -18.15 -16.38
CA LYS A 266 -6.51 -17.64 -17.41
C LYS A 266 -7.21 -16.65 -18.35
N GLN A 267 -8.43 -16.98 -18.79
CA GLN A 267 -9.23 -16.13 -19.67
C GLN A 267 -9.58 -14.78 -19.03
N GLU A 268 -9.96 -14.77 -17.75
CA GLU A 268 -10.24 -13.51 -17.03
C GLU A 268 -9.01 -12.61 -16.96
N TYR A 269 -7.83 -13.18 -16.72
CA TYR A 269 -6.60 -12.40 -16.66
C TYR A 269 -6.17 -11.90 -18.05
N GLU A 270 -6.26 -12.77 -19.07
CA GLU A 270 -5.99 -12.41 -20.48
C GLU A 270 -6.89 -11.25 -20.94
N GLU A 271 -8.19 -11.32 -20.67
CA GLU A 271 -9.15 -10.25 -21.03
C GLU A 271 -8.76 -8.90 -20.42
N ILE A 272 -8.33 -8.88 -19.16
CA ILE A 272 -7.92 -7.63 -18.50
C ILE A 272 -6.56 -7.13 -19.01
N THR A 273 -5.62 -8.04 -19.32
CA THR A 273 -4.33 -7.66 -19.92
C THR A 273 -4.52 -7.07 -21.32
N GLU A 274 -5.37 -7.67 -22.16
CA GLU A 274 -5.72 -7.15 -23.49
C GLU A 274 -6.40 -5.79 -23.39
N PHE A 275 -7.35 -5.64 -22.46
CA PHE A 275 -8.02 -4.35 -22.25
C PHE A 275 -7.05 -3.23 -21.82
N ALA A 276 -6.06 -3.54 -20.97
CA ALA A 276 -5.02 -2.57 -20.61
C ALA A 276 -4.22 -2.09 -21.83
N LEU A 277 -3.89 -3.01 -22.74
CA LEU A 277 -3.20 -2.70 -23.99
C LEU A 277 -4.08 -1.86 -24.93
N ASP A 278 -5.37 -2.18 -25.05
CA ASP A 278 -6.32 -1.42 -25.89
C ASP A 278 -6.50 0.04 -25.43
N LEU A 279 -6.38 0.30 -24.11
CA LEU A 279 -6.36 1.65 -23.56
C LEU A 279 -5.06 2.41 -23.89
N GLY A 280 -4.02 1.71 -24.33
CA GLY A 280 -2.68 2.25 -24.61
C GLY A 280 -1.79 2.35 -23.39
N LEU A 281 -2.00 1.51 -22.37
CA LEU A 281 -1.08 1.38 -21.24
C LEU A 281 0.10 0.50 -21.64
N GLU A 282 1.26 1.09 -21.86
CA GLU A 282 2.46 0.36 -22.31
C GLU A 282 3.43 0.03 -21.16
N ASN A 283 3.38 0.78 -20.05
CA ASN A 283 4.24 0.60 -18.88
C ASN A 283 3.65 -0.39 -17.87
N VAL A 284 3.37 -1.63 -18.30
CA VAL A 284 2.66 -2.63 -17.49
C VAL A 284 3.59 -3.77 -17.06
N PHE A 285 3.71 -3.99 -15.76
CA PHE A 285 4.23 -5.23 -15.18
C PHE A 285 3.11 -6.26 -15.11
N VAL A 286 3.23 -7.32 -15.92
CA VAL A 286 2.30 -8.45 -15.95
C VAL A 286 2.92 -9.61 -15.18
N GLN A 287 2.13 -10.25 -14.32
CA GLN A 287 2.57 -11.36 -13.48
C GLN A 287 2.10 -12.69 -14.05
N ASP A 288 2.94 -13.73 -13.97
CA ASP A 288 2.51 -15.08 -14.32
C ASP A 288 1.36 -15.54 -13.40
N ILE A 289 0.36 -16.23 -13.93
CA ILE A 289 -0.79 -16.74 -13.17
C ILE A 289 -0.37 -17.72 -12.06
N SER A 290 0.80 -18.36 -12.19
CA SER A 290 1.39 -19.21 -11.15
C SER A 290 1.89 -18.44 -9.94
N SER A 291 1.97 -17.10 -10.01
CA SER A 291 2.56 -16.27 -8.95
C SER A 291 1.70 -16.17 -7.69
N ARG A 292 0.46 -16.69 -7.71
CA ARG A 292 -0.55 -16.54 -6.65
C ARG A 292 -0.14 -17.02 -5.26
N ASP A 293 0.77 -17.98 -5.19
CA ASP A 293 1.23 -18.61 -3.94
C ASP A 293 2.61 -18.06 -3.52
N ASN A 294 3.21 -17.19 -4.34
CA ASN A 294 4.50 -16.58 -4.02
C ASN A 294 4.32 -15.51 -2.96
N PHE A 295 5.18 -15.56 -1.93
CA PHE A 295 5.22 -14.56 -0.85
C PHE A 295 3.89 -14.37 -0.10
N LEU A 296 3.04 -15.40 -0.03
CA LEU A 296 1.91 -15.40 0.90
C LEU A 296 2.45 -15.32 2.34
N PRO A 297 2.09 -14.30 3.11
CA PRO A 297 2.67 -14.11 4.42
C PRO A 297 2.04 -15.01 5.47
N ASP A 298 2.85 -15.43 6.43
CA ASP A 298 2.42 -16.03 7.69
C ASP A 298 3.10 -15.32 8.86
N PHE A 299 2.39 -14.37 9.47
CA PHE A 299 2.91 -13.51 10.53
C PHE A 299 3.04 -14.19 11.90
N ASP A 300 2.69 -15.47 12.02
CA ASP A 300 3.03 -16.29 13.19
C ASP A 300 4.50 -16.76 13.14
N ARG A 301 5.14 -16.65 11.97
CA ARG A 301 6.56 -16.98 11.77
C ARG A 301 7.45 -15.78 12.02
N ALA A 302 8.70 -16.06 12.41
CA ALA A 302 9.73 -15.03 12.55
C ALA A 302 10.09 -14.36 11.21
N ASP A 303 10.05 -15.14 10.12
CA ASP A 303 10.19 -14.68 8.73
C ASP A 303 8.89 -15.00 7.98
N PRO A 304 7.96 -14.03 7.86
CA PRO A 304 6.63 -14.28 7.32
C PRO A 304 6.61 -14.67 5.85
N PHE A 305 7.67 -14.37 5.09
CA PHE A 305 7.70 -14.50 3.63
C PHE A 305 8.58 -15.65 3.15
N ARG A 306 9.06 -16.50 4.06
CA ARG A 306 9.91 -17.63 3.73
C ARG A 306 9.12 -18.71 3.00
N ILE A 307 9.49 -18.95 1.74
CA ILE A 307 9.00 -20.03 0.87
C ILE A 307 9.69 -21.35 1.24
#